data_AF-A0A6J1PFD8-F1
#
_entry.id   AF-A0A6J1PFD8-F1
#
_cell.length_a   1.000
_cell.length_b   1.000
_cell.length_c   1.000
_cell.angle_alpha   90.00
_cell.angle_beta   90.00
_cell.angle_gamma   90.00
#
_symmetry.space_group_name_H-M   'P 1'
#
loop_
_entity.id
_entity.type
_entity.pdbx_description
1 polymer ?
#
loop_
_entity_poly.entity_id
_entity_poly.type
_entity_poly.pdbx_seq_one_letter_code
_entity_poly.pdbx_strand_id
1 'polypeptide(L)'
;DVRIFLDGAKNGAIVISLGTNVKWKHLNLDTVKTVILALSKLKQQMLWKLDIEVPFEIPENVMVIKWMPQSEVLLAQRLLAHAM
;
A
#
# COMPACT_ATOMS: atom_id res chain seq x y z
N ASP A 1 -5.69 8.89 -8.41
CA ASP A 1 -4.81 9.06 -7.23
C ASP A 1 -3.70 8.04 -7.14
N VAL A 2 -4.02 6.73 -7.22
CA VAL A 2 -3.00 5.66 -7.16
C VAL A 2 -1.91 5.84 -8.21
N ARG A 3 -2.26 6.07 -9.47
CA ARG A 3 -1.27 6.31 -10.52
C ARG A 3 -0.37 7.53 -10.26
N ILE A 4 -0.93 8.65 -9.80
CA ILE A 4 -0.16 9.88 -9.49
C ILE A 4 0.83 9.62 -8.35
N PHE A 5 0.39 8.91 -7.31
CA PHE A 5 1.23 8.47 -6.21
C PHE A 5 2.40 7.63 -6.75
N LEU A 6 2.10 6.50 -7.42
CA LEU A 6 3.10 5.58 -7.95
C LEU A 6 4.09 6.24 -8.94
N ASP A 7 3.60 7.07 -9.86
CA ASP A 7 4.45 7.77 -10.84
C ASP A 7 5.34 8.84 -10.18
N GLY A 8 4.89 9.43 -9.07
CA GLY A 8 5.66 10.35 -8.24
C GLY A 8 6.79 9.69 -7.43
N ALA A 9 6.89 8.36 -7.40
CA ALA A 9 7.81 7.64 -6.53
C ALA A 9 9.27 7.79 -6.98
N LYS A 10 10.02 8.73 -6.41
CA LYS A 10 11.43 9.00 -6.78
C LYS A 10 12.36 7.82 -6.53
N ASN A 11 12.09 7.05 -5.47
CA ASN A 11 12.87 5.87 -5.10
C ASN A 11 12.21 4.56 -5.58
N GLY A 12 11.23 4.65 -6.48
CA GLY A 12 10.39 3.54 -6.91
C GLY A 12 9.25 3.22 -5.95
N ALA A 13 8.33 2.37 -6.41
CA ALA A 13 7.12 2.01 -5.67
C ALA A 13 7.02 0.50 -5.44
N ILE A 14 6.45 0.13 -4.30
CA ILE A 14 6.16 -1.26 -3.92
C ILE A 14 4.65 -1.39 -3.69
N VAL A 15 4.05 -2.39 -4.33
CA VAL A 15 2.62 -2.69 -4.19
C VAL A 15 2.44 -4.00 -3.43
N ILE A 16 1.65 -3.95 -2.36
CA ILE A 16 1.31 -5.11 -1.52
C ILE A 16 -0.19 -5.40 -1.67
N SER A 17 -0.54 -6.62 -2.07
CA SER A 17 -1.92 -7.08 -2.27
C SER A 17 -2.04 -8.56 -1.88
N LEU A 18 -2.09 -8.86 -0.58
CA LEU A 18 -2.03 -10.22 -0.02
C LEU A 18 -3.29 -11.09 -0.21
N GLY A 19 -4.08 -10.82 -1.24
CA GLY A 19 -5.30 -11.55 -1.57
C GLY A 19 -6.36 -11.59 -0.46
N THR A 20 -7.33 -12.49 -0.60
CA THR A 20 -8.40 -12.73 0.38
C THR A 20 -7.99 -13.71 1.49
N ASN A 21 -6.83 -14.35 1.35
CA ASN A 21 -6.36 -15.37 2.29
C ASN A 21 -5.96 -14.78 3.63
N VAL A 22 -5.46 -13.54 3.63
CA VAL A 22 -5.15 -12.84 4.87
C VAL A 22 -6.37 -12.04 5.31
N LYS A 23 -7.01 -12.50 6.39
CA LYS A 23 -8.20 -11.85 6.96
C LYS A 23 -7.82 -10.66 7.85
N TRP A 24 -7.33 -9.58 7.23
CA TRP A 24 -6.94 -8.35 7.92
C TRP A 24 -8.04 -7.76 8.80
N LYS A 25 -9.32 -7.98 8.45
CA LYS A 25 -10.51 -7.61 9.25
C LYS A 25 -10.55 -8.23 10.65
N HIS A 26 -9.83 -9.34 10.87
CA HIS A 26 -9.75 -10.00 12.17
C HIS A 26 -8.48 -9.63 12.95
N LEU A 27 -7.55 -8.89 12.34
CA LEU A 27 -6.40 -8.33 13.06
C LEU A 27 -6.84 -7.04 13.77
N ASN A 28 -6.26 -6.79 14.94
CA ASN A 28 -6.48 -5.53 15.63
C ASN A 28 -5.86 -4.36 14.84
N LEU A 29 -6.42 -3.15 15.01
CA LEU A 29 -5.95 -1.94 14.35
C LEU A 29 -4.49 -1.60 14.73
N ASP A 30 -4.04 -2.00 15.91
CA ASP A 30 -2.65 -1.81 16.36
C ASP A 30 -1.64 -2.58 15.51
N THR A 31 -1.99 -3.80 15.07
CA THR A 31 -1.15 -4.60 14.16
C THR A 31 -1.03 -3.90 12.82
N VAL A 32 -2.15 -3.41 12.27
CA VAL A 32 -2.16 -2.69 11.00
C VAL A 32 -1.34 -1.41 11.09
N LYS A 33 -1.50 -0.66 12.18
CA LYS A 33 -0.71 0.55 12.46
C LYS A 33 0.78 0.23 12.54
N THR A 34 1.15 -0.86 13.21
CA THR A 34 2.54 -1.31 13.32
C THR A 34 3.13 -1.66 11.96
N VAL A 35 2.38 -2.35 11.10
CA VAL A 35 2.81 -2.65 9.73
C VAL A 35 2.98 -1.36 8.92
N ILE A 36 2.01 -0.43 8.96
CA ILE A 36 2.11 0.86 8.27
C ILE A 36 3.37 1.63 8.71
N LEU A 37 3.65 1.69 10.02
CA LEU A 37 4.85 2.33 10.56
C LEU A 37 6.15 1.61 10.18
N ALA A 38 6.11 0.30 9.97
CA ALA A 38 7.26 -0.45 9.47
C ALA A 38 7.50 -0.15 7.98
N LEU A 39 6.45 -0.14 7.17
CA LEU A 39 6.52 0.18 5.74
C LEU A 39 6.99 1.61 5.51
N SER A 40 6.57 2.57 6.35
CA SER A 40 6.95 3.97 6.20
C SER A 40 8.45 4.25 6.38
N LYS A 41 9.20 3.33 7.01
CA LYS A 41 10.66 3.43 7.15
C LYS A 41 11.41 3.19 5.83
N LEU A 42 10.73 2.63 4.82
CA LEU A 42 11.29 2.45 3.49
C LEU A 42 11.28 3.77 2.72
N LYS A 43 12.25 3.95 1.80
CA LYS A 43 12.36 5.17 0.99
C LYS A 43 11.38 5.20 -0.19
N GLN A 44 10.82 4.05 -0.53
CA GLN A 44 9.86 3.83 -1.61
C GLN A 44 8.50 4.41 -1.25
N GLN A 45 7.68 4.62 -2.27
CA GLN A 45 6.25 4.77 -2.07
C GLN A 45 5.61 3.39 -1.92
N MET A 46 4.81 3.23 -0.87
CA MET A 46 4.22 1.97 -0.45
C MET A 46 2.72 2.01 -0.70
N LEU A 47 2.24 1.25 -1.68
CA LEU A 47 0.81 1.07 -1.89
C LEU A 47 0.37 -0.25 -1.27
N TRP A 48 -0.50 -0.20 -0.29
CA TRP A 48 -1.05 -1.39 0.34
C TRP A 48 -2.55 -1.50 0.10
N LYS A 49 -2.95 -2.52 -0.67
CA LYS A 49 -4.35 -2.88 -0.82
C LYS A 49 -4.82 -3.59 0.45
N LEU A 50 -5.70 -2.94 1.19
CA LEU A 50 -6.20 -3.41 2.47
C LEU A 50 -7.70 -3.09 2.58
N ASP A 51 -8.54 -4.12 2.65
CA ASP A 51 -10.00 -3.97 2.73
C ASP A 51 -10.48 -3.76 4.19
N ILE A 52 -9.93 -2.75 4.86
CA ILE A 52 -10.39 -2.30 6.19
C ILE A 52 -10.39 -0.77 6.24
N GLU A 53 -11.09 -0.21 7.24
CA GLU A 53 -10.98 1.21 7.56
C GLU A 53 -9.80 1.46 8.49
N VAL A 54 -9.03 2.49 8.14
CA VAL A 54 -7.84 2.92 8.89
C VAL A 54 -8.17 4.28 9.51
N PRO A 55 -8.59 4.33 10.79
CA PRO A 55 -9.06 5.57 11.44
C PRO A 55 -7.91 6.39 12.04
N PHE A 56 -6.71 6.30 11.46
CA PHE A 56 -5.51 6.97 11.97
C PHE A 56 -4.68 7.54 10.82
N GLU A 57 -3.80 8.48 11.16
CA GLU A 57 -2.94 9.15 10.18
C GLU A 57 -1.98 8.16 9.51
N ILE A 58 -1.86 8.29 8.19
CA ILE A 58 -1.01 7.46 7.35
C ILE A 58 0.18 8.32 6.89
N PRO A 59 1.43 7.86 7.06
CA PRO A 59 2.61 8.57 6.59
C PRO A 59 2.56 8.84 5.07
N GLU A 60 3.13 9.97 4.63
CA GLU A 60 3.02 10.43 3.23
C GLU A 60 3.50 9.44 2.18
N ASN A 61 4.49 8.60 2.51
CA ASN A 61 5.01 7.58 1.59
C ASN A 61 4.21 6.27 1.60
N VAL A 62 3.10 6.20 2.32
CA VAL A 62 2.21 5.03 2.38
C VAL A 62 0.83 5.44 1.90
N MET A 63 0.25 4.67 0.99
CA MET A 63 -1.12 4.79 0.55
C MET A 63 -1.85 3.48 0.84
N VAL A 64 -2.98 3.56 1.54
CA VAL A 64 -3.84 2.41 1.81
C VAL A 64 -5.14 2.55 1.02
N ILE A 65 -5.50 1.53 0.25
CA ILE A 65 -6.71 1.52 -0.57
C ILE A 65 -7.51 0.24 -0.36
N LYS A 66 -8.84 0.34 -0.30
CA LYS A 66 -9.72 -0.83 -0.20
C LYS A 66 -9.76 -1.64 -1.50
N TRP A 67 -9.78 -0.93 -2.63
CA TRP A 67 -9.83 -1.53 -3.96
C TRP A 67 -8.77 -0.91 -4.86
N MET A 68 -8.12 -1.77 -5.64
CA MET A 68 -6.99 -1.41 -6.50
C MET A 68 -7.30 -1.79 -7.95
N PRO A 69 -7.42 -0.82 -8.87
CA PRO A 69 -7.54 -1.12 -10.29
C PRO A 69 -6.20 -1.68 -10.79
N GLN A 70 -6.22 -2.95 -11.19
CA GLN A 70 -5.00 -3.67 -11.61
C GLN A 70 -4.26 -2.96 -12.77
N SER A 71 -5.00 -2.31 -13.66
CA SER A 71 -4.46 -1.53 -14.78
C SER A 71 -3.61 -0.33 -14.34
N GLU A 72 -3.95 0.33 -13.23
CA GLU A 72 -3.17 1.48 -12.73
C GLU A 72 -1.81 1.05 -12.16
N VAL A 73 -1.74 -0.14 -11.57
CA VAL A 73 -0.49 -0.70 -11.04
C VAL A 73 0.40 -1.19 -12.17
N LEU A 74 -0.17 -1.90 -13.15
CA LEU A 74 0.59 -2.47 -14.27
C LEU A 74 1.17 -1.41 -15.22
N LEU A 75 0.53 -0.24 -15.29
CA LEU A 75 0.99 0.87 -16.13
C LEU A 75 1.90 1.87 -15.39
N ALA A 76 2.18 1.64 -14.10
CA ALA A 76 3.04 2.51 -13.31
C ALA A 76 4.50 2.36 -13.76
N GLN A 77 5.11 3.47 -14.18
CA GLN A 77 6.45 3.44 -14.79
C GLN A 77 7.56 3.09 -13.78
N ARG A 78 7.29 3.25 -12.49
CA ARG A 78 8.27 3.14 -11.39
C ARG A 78 7.99 1.98 -10.42
N LEU A 79 7.22 0.99 -10.86
CA LEU A 79 6.95 -0.21 -10.07
C LEU A 79 8.22 -1.07 -9.93
N LEU A 80 8.65 -1.30 -8.67
CA LEU A 80 9.81 -2.15 -8.38
C LEU A 80 9.42 -3.57 -8.01
N ALA A 81 8.30 -3.73 -7.30
CA ALA A 81 7.83 -5.03 -6.84
C ALA A 81 6.31 -5.03 -6.67
N HIS A 82 5.71 -6.17 -7.01
CA HIS A 82 4.30 -6.46 -6.79
C HIS A 82 4.17 -7.79 -6.05
N ALA A 83 3.78 -7.72 -4.78
CA ALA A 83 3.51 -8.89 -3.95
C ALA A 83 2.01 -9.17 -3.95
N MET A 84 1.62 -10.34 -4.48
CA MET A 84 0.26 -10.88 -4.43
C MET A 84 0.11 -11.90 -3.30
#